data_AF-A0AAE7JAX3-F1
#
_entry.id   AF-A0AAE7JAX3-F1
#
_cell.length_a   1.000
_cell.length_b   1.000
_cell.length_c   1.000
_cell.angle_alpha   90.00
_cell.angle_beta   90.00
_cell.angle_gamma   90.00
#
_symmetry.space_group_name_H-M   'P 1'
#
loop_
_entity.id
_entity.type
_entity.pdbx_description
1 polymer ?
#
loop_
_entity_poly.entity_id
_entity_poly.type
_entity_poly.pdbx_seq_one_letter_code
_entity_poly.pdbx_strand_id
1 'polypeptide(L)' 'MDQVLRIVFCNGQVAERRGEDDLVAALFAADAAGLIDYVLALEVDSGRCFFFTRPGDQRFDGETVLKLAF' A
#
# COMPACT_ATOMS: atom_id res chain seq x y z
N MET A 1 3.25 4.09 -13.52
CA MET A 1 3.13 5.51 -13.14
C MET A 1 4.14 5.77 -12.03
N ASP A 2 4.92 6.86 -12.07
CA ASP A 2 5.94 7.14 -11.05
C ASP A 2 5.26 7.52 -9.72
N GLN A 3 5.43 6.65 -8.71
CA GLN A 3 4.85 6.83 -7.39
C GLN A 3 5.92 6.71 -6.30
N VAL A 4 5.73 7.45 -5.22
CA VAL A 4 6.41 7.19 -3.95
C VAL A 4 5.53 6.28 -3.11
N LEU A 5 6.01 5.08 -2.85
CA LEU A 5 5.38 4.09 -1.99
C LEU A 5 5.91 4.24 -0.56
N ARG A 6 5.01 4.43 0.39
CA ARG A 6 5.28 4.39 1.82
C ARG A 6 4.67 3.12 2.40
N ILE A 7 5.55 2.18 2.74
CA ILE A 7 5.22 0.85 3.26
C ILE A 7 5.20 0.96 4.78
N VAL A 8 4.04 0.73 5.39
CA VAL A 8 3.87 0.74 6.85
C VAL A 8 3.79 -0.68 7.35
N PHE A 9 4.58 -1.01 8.36
CA PHE A 9 4.62 -2.33 8.97
C PHE A 9 3.82 -2.36 10.27
N CYS A 10 3.32 -3.54 10.65
CA CYS A 10 2.50 -3.75 11.84
C CYS A 10 3.22 -3.37 13.16
N ASN A 11 4.55 -3.31 13.15
CA ASN A 11 5.36 -2.87 14.29
C ASN A 11 5.59 -1.34 14.35
N GLY A 12 4.96 -0.57 13.45
CA GLY A 12 5.08 0.88 13.35
C GLY A 12 6.29 1.37 12.55
N GLN A 13 7.14 0.47 12.04
CA GLN A 13 8.21 0.86 11.13
C GLN A 13 7.65 1.31 9.78
N VAL A 14 8.40 2.18 9.11
CA VAL A 14 8.04 2.74 7.82
C VAL A 14 9.23 2.65 6.89
N ALA A 15 9.00 2.21 5.66
CA ALA A 15 9.97 2.26 4.57
C ALA A 15 9.40 3.05 3.39
N GLU A 16 10.25 3.75 2.66
CA GLU A 16 9.87 4.50 1.46
C GLU A 16 10.65 4.02 0.24
N ARG A 17 9.97 3.91 -0.90
CA ARG A 17 10.58 3.48 -2.16
C ARG A 17 9.81 4.06 -3.34
N ARG A 18 10.49 4.32 -4.45
CA ARG A 18 9.81 4.56 -5.73
C ARG A 18 9.29 3.27 -6.35
N GLY A 19 8.10 3.32 -6.93
CA GLY A 19 7.45 2.15 -7.52
C GLY A 19 6.17 2.48 -8.27
N GLU A 20 5.39 1.44 -8.55
CA GLU A 20 4.08 1.49 -9.20
C GLU A 20 3.14 0.47 -8.53
N ASP A 21 1.85 0.48 -8.87
CA ASP A 21 0.82 -0.40 -8.28
C ASP A 21 1.19 -1.91 -8.31
N ASP A 22 1.80 -2.38 -9.41
CA ASP A 22 2.25 -3.78 -9.54
C ASP A 22 3.29 -4.17 -8.48
N LEU A 23 4.15 -3.23 -8.07
CA LEU A 23 5.10 -3.45 -6.99
C LEU A 23 4.38 -3.59 -5.64
N VAL A 24 3.28 -2.87 -5.43
CA VAL A 24 2.46 -3.00 -4.21
C VAL A 24 1.84 -4.38 -4.15
N ALA A 25 1.27 -4.88 -5.24
CA ALA A 25 0.74 -6.24 -5.31
C ALA A 25 1.82 -7.29 -5.00
N ALA A 26 3.02 -7.14 -5.58
CA ALA A 26 4.15 -8.03 -5.32
C ALA A 26 4.62 -7.99 -3.85
N LEU A 27 4.62 -6.81 -3.21
CA LEU A 27 4.97 -6.66 -1.79
C LEU A 27 4.00 -7.44 -0.90
N PHE A 28 2.69 -7.29 -1.11
CA PHE A 28 1.70 -8.03 -0.33
C PHE A 28 1.72 -9.54 -0.61
N ALA A 29 1.99 -9.95 -1.84
CA ALA A 29 2.12 -11.37 -2.19
C ALA A 29 3.37 -12.01 -1.56
N ALA A 30 4.47 -11.26 -1.43
CA ALA A 30 5.71 -11.72 -0.81
C ALA A 30 5.66 -11.70 0.74
N ASP A 31 4.73 -10.94 1.33
CA ASP A 31 4.59 -10.78 2.77
C ASP A 31 3.82 -11.94 3.44
N ALA A 32 4.41 -13.14 3.36
CA ALA A 32 3.82 -14.37 3.92
C ALA A 32 3.62 -14.31 5.44
N ALA A 33 4.42 -13.48 6.14
CA ALA A 33 4.33 -13.31 7.58
C ALA A 33 3.31 -12.22 8.01
N GLY A 34 2.69 -11.52 7.06
CA GLY A 34 1.70 -10.49 7.36
C GLY A 34 2.27 -9.27 8.09
N LEU A 35 3.52 -8.91 7.81
CA LEU A 35 4.23 -7.83 8.49
C LEU A 35 3.85 -6.45 7.96
N ILE A 36 3.44 -6.34 6.70
CA ILE A 36 2.97 -5.08 6.11
C ILE A 36 1.57 -4.81 6.66
N ASP A 37 1.34 -3.63 7.22
CA ASP A 37 0.02 -3.20 7.67
C ASP A 37 -0.77 -2.64 6.47
N TYR A 38 -0.21 -1.60 5.83
CA TYR A 38 -0.77 -0.98 4.63
C TYR A 38 0.33 -0.29 3.81
N VAL A 39 0.01 0.05 2.55
CA VAL A 39 0.89 0.84 1.67
C VAL A 39 0.16 2.08 1.20
N LEU A 40 0.82 3.23 1.30
CA LEU A 40 0.39 4.49 0.70
C LEU A 40 1.17 4.71 -0.59
N ALA A 41 0.52 5.02 -1.70
CA ALA A 41 1.18 5.45 -2.93
C ALA A 41 0.83 6.90 -3.23
N LEU A 42 1.85 7.74 -3.43
CA LEU A 42 1.70 9.11 -3.88
C LEU A 42 2.18 9.20 -5.33
N GLU A 43 1.25 9.44 -6.26
CA GLU A 43 1.60 9.76 -7.65
C GLU A 43 2.30 11.13 -7.71
N VAL A 44 3.52 11.14 -8.25
CA VAL A 44 4.38 12.33 -8.25
C VAL A 44 3.79 13.45 -9.12
N ASP A 45 3.23 13.10 -10.27
CA ASP A 45 2.75 14.08 -11.25
C ASP A 45 1.37 14.65 -10.90
N SER A 46 0.47 13.82 -10.37
CA SER A 46 -0.93 14.18 -10.12
C SER A 46 -1.20 14.60 -8.68
N GLY A 47 -0.30 14.25 -7.75
CA GLY A 47 -0.49 14.41 -6.31
C GLY A 47 -1.57 13.49 -5.72
N ARG A 48 -2.10 12.54 -6.50
CA ARG A 48 -3.10 11.59 -6.01
C ARG A 48 -2.47 10.63 -5.03
N CYS A 49 -3.20 10.37 -3.96
CA CYS A 49 -2.82 9.42 -2.93
C CYS A 49 -3.74 8.20 -3.02
N PHE A 50 -3.14 7.02 -3.02
CA PHE A 50 -3.83 5.74 -2.99
C PHE A 50 -3.45 5.00 -1.73
N PHE A 51 -4.45 4.35 -1.14
CA PHE A 51 -4.29 3.55 0.05
C PHE A 51 -4.52 2.08 -0.32
N PHE A 52 -3.57 1.22 -0.01
CA PHE A 52 -3.62 -0.21 -0.30
C PHE A 52 -3.59 -1.02 0.99
N THR A 53 -4.56 -1.92 1.13
CA THR A 53 -4.70 -2.82 2.28
C THR A 53 -5.02 -4.24 1.82
N ARG A 54 -4.99 -5.17 2.77
CA ARG A 54 -5.48 -6.53 2.54
C ARG A 54 -7.00 -6.56 2.34
N PRO A 55 -7.50 -7.52 1.55
CA PRO A 55 -8.92 -7.79 1.48
C PRO A 55 -9.44 -8.19 2.87
N GLY A 56 -10.43 -7.44 3.37
CA GLY A 56 -11.02 -7.63 4.70
C GLY A 56 -10.59 -6.61 5.77
N ASP A 57 -9.65 -5.72 5.47
CA ASP A 57 -9.34 -4.61 6.38
C ASP A 57 -10.47 -3.56 6.34
N GLN A 58 -11.21 -3.48 7.43
CA GLN A 58 -12.37 -2.58 7.58
C GLN A 58 -12.01 -1.23 8.21
N ARG A 59 -10.76 -1.06 8.69
CA ARG A 59 -10.34 0.20 9.34
C ARG A 59 -10.45 1.41 8.42
N PHE A 60 -10.48 1.17 7.11
CA PHE A 60 -10.43 2.20 6.08
C PHE A 60 -11.66 2.21 5.17
N ASP A 61 -12.77 1.56 5.55
CA ASP A 61 -14.00 1.48 4.74
C ASP A 61 -14.70 2.84 4.50
N GLY A 62 -14.35 3.87 5.29
CA GLY A 62 -14.84 5.24 5.11
C GLY A 62 -14.02 6.10 4.15
N GLU A 63 -12.90 5.59 3.65
CA GLU A 63 -11.94 6.34 2.81
C GLU A 63 -11.92 5.80 1.37
N THR A 64 -11.39 6.58 0.42
CA THR A 64 -11.15 6.08 -0.94
C THR A 64 -9.93 5.15 -0.95
N VAL A 65 -10.18 3.84 -0.79
CA VAL A 65 -9.14 2.80 -0.64
C VAL A 65 -9.18 1.82 -1.81
N LEU A 66 -8.01 1.49 -2.35
CA LEU A 66 -7.85 0.40 -3.32
C LEU A 66 -7.58 -0.90 -2.56
N LYS A 67 -8.57 -1.80 -2.55
CA LYS A 67 -8.42 -3.12 -1.95
C LYS A 67 -7.84 -4.09 -2.97
N LEU A 68 -6.74 -4.74 -2.62
CA LEU A 68 -6.14 -5.77 -3.48
C LEU A 68 -7.01 -7.03 -3.41
N ALA A 69 -7.55 -7.46 -4.55
CA ALA A 69 -8.23 -8.74 -4.67
C ALA A 69 -7.22 -9.75 -5.22
N PHE A 70 -6.91 -10.79 -4.44
CA PHE A 70 -6.04 -11.90 -4.84
C PHE A 70 -6.86 -13.17 -5.02
#